data_AF-A0A5C8FQN5-F1
#
_entry.id   AF-A0A5C8FQN5-F1
#
_cell.length_a   1.000
_cell.length_b   1.000
_cell.length_c   1.000
_cell.angle_alpha   90.00
_cell.angle_beta   90.00
_cell.angle_gamma   90.00
#
_symmetry.space_group_name_H-M   'P 1'
#
loop_
_entity.id
_entity.type
_entity.pdbx_description
1 polymer ?
#
loop_
_entity_poly.entity_id
_entity_poly.type
_entity_poly.pdbx_seq_one_letter_code
_entity_poly.pdbx_strand_id
1 'polypeptide(L)'
;MPIEKPEDKIRFYTEEDYNTTDITKIFYDVNGSGGVLVGNMRERVKQDLNSINKFIREAQDMRIPVKPFFNIDIDKVIFDLPNDEWGSHSYTHFIKAGLTKTGKMLKYPYHLFFRTIEYAWIESDGIVSSKKFDTIHGNLYYLENQTIGKAWLVMWKQHNAYKMELKLIDNILSLGKIEYSTPNHQYYETLYKSEDKK
;
A
#
# COMPACT_ATOMS: atom_id res chain seq x y z
N MET A 1 -23.82 -5.75 27.65
CA MET A 1 -23.01 -6.69 26.85
C MET A 1 -21.74 -6.97 27.61
N PRO A 2 -21.30 -8.23 27.77
CA PRO A 2 -19.99 -8.49 28.36
C PRO A 2 -18.94 -7.87 27.45
N ILE A 3 -18.05 -7.07 28.03
CA ILE A 3 -16.83 -6.62 27.35
C ILE A 3 -15.93 -7.84 27.32
N GLU A 4 -15.77 -8.46 26.15
CA GLU A 4 -14.75 -9.49 25.96
C GLU A 4 -13.39 -8.87 26.32
N LYS A 5 -12.72 -9.46 27.30
CA LYS A 5 -11.42 -8.96 27.72
C LYS A 5 -10.38 -9.30 26.62
N PRO A 6 -9.44 -8.40 26.28
CA PRO A 6 -8.42 -8.64 25.25
C PRO A 6 -7.33 -9.65 25.65
N GLU A 7 -7.62 -10.55 26.59
CA GLU A 7 -6.65 -11.48 27.15
C GLU A 7 -6.37 -12.58 26.10
N ASP A 8 -5.22 -12.41 25.44
CA ASP A 8 -4.36 -13.43 24.83
C ASP A 8 -4.98 -14.41 23.82
N LYS A 9 -4.91 -14.02 22.55
CA LYS A 9 -4.64 -14.98 21.46
C LYS A 9 -3.31 -14.65 20.81
N ILE A 10 -2.22 -14.84 21.56
CA ILE A 10 -0.92 -15.06 20.91
C ILE A 10 -1.04 -16.40 20.18
N ARG A 11 -1.35 -16.33 18.89
CA ARG A 11 -1.28 -17.49 18.00
C ARG A 11 0.12 -17.50 17.38
N PHE A 12 0.82 -18.62 17.52
CA PHE A 12 2.02 -18.87 16.73
C PHE A 12 1.63 -19.15 15.28
N TYR A 13 2.41 -18.62 14.33
CA TYR A 13 2.22 -18.93 12.91
C TYR A 13 2.43 -20.43 12.67
N THR A 14 1.54 -21.01 11.88
CA THR A 14 1.61 -22.40 11.45
C THR A 14 2.39 -22.51 10.14
N GLU A 15 2.77 -23.73 9.76
CA GLU A 15 3.36 -24.00 8.45
C GLU A 15 2.45 -23.55 7.29
N GLU A 16 1.13 -23.63 7.45
CA GLU A 16 0.18 -23.11 6.45
C GLU A 16 0.29 -21.58 6.30
N ASP A 17 0.44 -20.84 7.41
CA ASP A 17 0.58 -19.38 7.37
C ASP A 17 1.85 -18.97 6.60
N TYR A 18 2.95 -19.70 6.76
CA TYR A 18 4.20 -19.43 6.03
C TYR A 18 4.13 -19.83 4.54
N ASN A 19 3.32 -20.83 4.19
CA ASN A 19 3.30 -21.37 2.83
C ASN A 19 2.20 -20.79 1.96
N THR A 20 1.15 -20.21 2.55
CA THR A 20 0.02 -19.68 1.78
C THR A 20 0.39 -18.42 0.99
N THR A 21 -0.14 -18.34 -0.22
CA THR A 21 -0.23 -17.10 -1.02
C THR A 21 -1.67 -16.63 -1.16
N ASP A 22 -2.63 -17.28 -0.49
CA ASP A 22 -4.06 -16.96 -0.56
C ASP A 22 -4.41 -15.88 0.50
N ILE A 23 -4.84 -14.69 0.06
CA ILE A 23 -5.21 -13.57 0.96
C ILE A 23 -6.33 -13.99 1.91
N THR A 24 -7.23 -14.87 1.47
CA THR A 24 -8.39 -15.28 2.29
C THR A 24 -7.98 -16.12 3.50
N LYS A 25 -6.78 -16.69 3.47
CA LYS A 25 -6.24 -17.58 4.51
C LYS A 25 -5.26 -16.90 5.46
N ILE A 26 -4.91 -15.62 5.24
CA ILE A 26 -3.98 -14.96 6.15
C ILE A 26 -4.61 -14.75 7.53
N PHE A 27 -3.75 -14.73 8.54
CA PHE A 27 -4.15 -14.40 9.89
C PHE A 27 -4.38 -12.89 10.02
N TYR A 28 -5.63 -12.52 10.33
CA TYR A 28 -6.02 -11.17 10.69
C TYR A 28 -6.06 -11.03 12.22
N ASP A 29 -5.65 -9.86 12.73
CA ASP A 29 -5.82 -9.52 14.14
C ASP A 29 -7.28 -9.59 14.60
N VAL A 30 -7.49 -9.51 15.93
CA VAL A 30 -8.81 -9.69 16.57
C VAL A 30 -9.87 -8.72 16.05
N ASN A 31 -9.46 -7.56 15.53
CA ASN A 31 -10.35 -6.54 14.97
C ASN A 31 -10.57 -6.70 13.45
N GLY A 32 -9.97 -7.71 12.82
CA GLY A 32 -9.99 -7.92 11.37
C GLY A 32 -9.27 -6.81 10.59
N SER A 33 -8.53 -5.95 11.27
CA SER A 33 -8.01 -4.69 10.75
C SER A 33 -6.62 -4.85 10.13
N GLY A 34 -5.77 -5.73 10.68
CA GLY A 34 -4.40 -5.93 10.21
C GLY A 34 -4.08 -7.42 10.01
N GLY A 35 -3.84 -7.81 8.76
CA GLY A 35 -3.30 -9.11 8.38
C GLY A 35 -1.78 -9.04 8.34
N VAL A 36 -1.12 -9.82 9.20
CA VAL A 36 0.34 -9.87 9.24
C VAL A 36 0.86 -10.72 8.09
N LEU A 37 1.89 -10.23 7.40
CA LEU A 37 2.47 -10.88 6.25
C LEU A 37 3.67 -11.71 6.69
N VAL A 38 3.63 -13.02 6.45
CA VAL A 38 4.74 -13.96 6.73
C VAL A 38 4.97 -14.87 5.54
N GLY A 39 6.16 -15.47 5.48
CA GLY A 39 6.52 -16.46 4.46
C GLY A 39 6.21 -16.04 3.01
N ASN A 40 5.59 -16.94 2.25
CA ASN A 40 5.28 -16.78 0.83
C ASN A 40 4.38 -15.58 0.54
N MET A 41 3.58 -15.12 1.51
CA MET A 41 2.76 -13.92 1.33
C MET A 41 3.61 -12.65 1.16
N ARG A 42 4.77 -12.56 1.84
CA ARG A 42 5.70 -11.43 1.63
C ARG A 42 6.22 -11.41 0.21
N GLU A 43 6.63 -12.57 -0.31
CA GLU A 43 7.13 -12.70 -1.68
C GLU A 43 6.06 -12.39 -2.72
N ARG A 44 4.82 -12.84 -2.51
CA ARG A 44 3.68 -12.43 -3.34
C ARG A 44 3.50 -10.91 -3.34
N VAL A 45 3.49 -10.27 -2.17
CA VAL A 45 3.32 -8.82 -2.07
C VAL A 45 4.46 -8.07 -2.77
N LYS A 46 5.71 -8.55 -2.66
CA LYS A 46 6.84 -8.00 -3.42
C LYS A 46 6.61 -8.08 -4.93
N GLN A 47 6.11 -9.21 -5.43
CA GLN A 47 5.77 -9.37 -6.85
C GLN A 47 4.66 -8.42 -7.29
N ASP A 48 3.59 -8.31 -6.50
CA ASP A 48 2.48 -7.40 -6.75
C ASP A 48 2.98 -5.95 -6.84
N LEU A 49 3.75 -5.49 -5.85
CA LEU A 49 4.33 -4.14 -5.82
C LEU A 49 5.30 -3.91 -6.98
N ASN A 50 6.13 -4.90 -7.33
CA ASN A 50 7.02 -4.78 -8.48
C ASN A 50 6.24 -4.66 -9.80
N SER A 51 5.09 -5.33 -9.91
CA SER A 51 4.21 -5.20 -11.08
C SER A 51 3.67 -3.78 -11.25
N ILE A 52 3.50 -3.02 -10.15
CA ILE A 52 3.04 -1.62 -10.17
C ILE A 52 4.09 -0.70 -10.80
N ASN A 53 5.38 -1.01 -10.70
CA ASN A 53 6.45 -0.20 -11.29
C ASN A 53 6.29 -0.02 -12.80
N LYS A 54 5.55 -0.89 -13.50
CA LYS A 54 5.27 -0.68 -14.93
C LYS A 54 4.45 0.59 -15.19
N PHE A 55 3.48 0.90 -14.34
CA PHE A 55 2.64 2.11 -14.47
C PHE A 55 3.40 3.37 -14.05
N ILE A 56 4.33 3.22 -13.11
CA ILE A 56 5.25 4.30 -12.73
C ILE A 56 6.14 4.66 -13.93
N ARG A 57 6.71 3.66 -14.61
CA ARG A 57 7.49 3.87 -15.83
C ARG A 57 6.66 4.49 -16.96
N GLU A 58 5.45 4.01 -17.16
CA GLU A 58 4.51 4.62 -18.12
C GLU A 58 4.32 6.13 -17.83
N ALA A 59 4.12 6.51 -16.57
CA ALA A 59 4.01 7.91 -16.17
C ALA A 59 5.31 8.72 -16.33
N GLN A 60 6.49 8.10 -16.15
CA GLN A 60 7.79 8.75 -16.40
C GLN A 60 7.96 9.13 -17.89
N ASP A 61 7.45 8.28 -18.78
CA ASP A 61 7.53 8.44 -20.22
C ASP A 61 6.49 9.44 -20.77
N MET A 62 5.46 9.78 -19.99
CA MET A 62 4.46 10.78 -20.37
C MET A 62 5.06 12.19 -20.48
N ARG A 63 4.43 13.01 -21.34
CA ARG A 63 4.74 14.43 -21.50
C ARG A 63 4.09 15.28 -20.40
N ILE A 64 4.44 14.99 -19.15
CA ILE A 64 3.96 15.71 -17.97
C ILE A 64 5.02 16.73 -17.54
N PRO A 65 4.64 17.98 -17.16
CA PRO A 65 5.59 19.06 -16.86
C PRO A 65 6.51 18.77 -15.67
N VAL A 66 6.06 17.93 -14.73
CA VAL A 66 6.78 17.59 -13.52
C VAL A 66 7.05 16.09 -13.52
N LYS A 67 8.32 15.67 -13.41
CA LYS A 67 8.76 14.26 -13.51
C LYS A 67 9.48 13.75 -12.25
N PRO A 68 8.75 13.42 -11.19
CA PRO A 68 9.32 12.98 -9.92
C PRO A 68 8.89 11.55 -9.60
N PHE A 69 8.46 10.80 -10.60
CA PHE A 69 8.10 9.41 -10.44
C PHE A 69 9.38 8.60 -10.26
N PHE A 70 9.44 7.80 -9.20
CA PHE A 70 10.49 6.83 -8.95
C PHE A 70 9.84 5.49 -8.64
N ASN A 71 10.51 4.41 -9.04
CA ASN A 71 10.00 3.06 -8.82
C ASN A 71 9.92 2.76 -7.31
N ILE A 72 8.96 1.92 -6.94
CA ILE A 72 8.94 1.25 -5.64
C ILE A 72 10.19 0.37 -5.57
N ASP A 73 11.07 0.72 -4.65
CA ASP A 73 12.22 -0.09 -4.27
C ASP A 73 11.72 -1.22 -3.34
N ILE A 74 11.68 -2.43 -3.87
CA ILE A 74 11.06 -3.60 -3.23
C ILE A 74 11.80 -4.00 -1.96
N ASP A 75 13.12 -3.80 -1.94
CA ASP A 75 13.97 -4.10 -0.78
C ASP A 75 13.75 -3.11 0.37
N LYS A 76 13.12 -1.96 0.08
CA LYS A 76 12.75 -0.95 1.07
C LYS A 76 11.32 -1.07 1.58
N VAL A 77 10.53 -2.06 1.14
CA VAL A 77 9.16 -2.26 1.65
C VAL A 77 9.21 -2.72 3.11
N ILE A 78 8.49 -2.01 3.98
CA ILE A 78 8.50 -2.28 5.42
C ILE A 78 7.49 -3.41 5.70
N PHE A 79 7.94 -4.61 6.02
CA PHE A 79 7.07 -5.73 6.43
C PHE A 79 6.96 -5.91 7.95
N ASP A 80 7.99 -5.48 8.66
CA ASP A 80 8.09 -5.55 10.12
C ASP A 80 8.27 -4.12 10.66
N LEU A 81 7.72 -3.85 11.84
CA LEU A 81 8.00 -2.59 12.53
C LEU A 81 9.49 -2.57 12.90
N PRO A 82 10.25 -1.50 12.57
CA PRO A 82 11.49 -1.26 13.29
C PRO A 82 11.13 -1.10 14.77
N ASN A 83 11.87 -1.80 15.64
CA ASN A 83 11.67 -1.72 17.08
C ASN A 83 11.61 -0.26 17.54
N ASP A 84 10.71 -0.03 18.49
CA ASP A 84 10.61 1.14 19.36
C ASP A 84 9.58 2.21 18.96
N GLU A 85 8.53 2.22 19.79
CA GLU A 85 7.73 3.37 20.21
C GLU A 85 7.22 4.32 19.11
N TRP A 86 6.04 3.99 18.56
CA TRP A 86 4.84 4.84 18.65
C TRP A 86 3.74 4.38 17.68
N GLY A 87 2.66 3.83 18.23
CA GLY A 87 1.26 4.19 17.94
C GLY A 87 0.72 4.21 16.51
N SER A 88 1.42 3.73 15.48
CA SER A 88 0.88 3.74 14.12
C SER A 88 1.23 2.47 13.35
N HIS A 89 0.22 1.93 12.66
CA HIS A 89 0.31 0.82 11.71
C HIS A 89 1.17 1.24 10.49
N SER A 90 2.47 1.38 10.73
CA SER A 90 3.46 1.96 9.83
C SER A 90 4.20 0.90 9.00
N TYR A 91 3.69 -0.33 8.94
CA TYR A 91 4.22 -1.43 8.16
C TYR A 91 3.21 -1.88 7.11
N THR A 92 3.68 -2.67 6.15
CA THR A 92 2.88 -3.23 5.05
C THR A 92 2.00 -4.34 5.59
N HIS A 93 0.69 -4.22 5.42
CA HIS A 93 -0.28 -5.16 5.96
C HIS A 93 -1.55 -5.20 5.10
N PHE A 94 -2.26 -6.32 5.19
CA PHE A 94 -3.59 -6.43 4.61
C PHE A 94 -4.65 -5.91 5.56
N ILE A 95 -5.72 -5.37 5.00
CA ILE A 95 -6.94 -4.95 5.69
C ILE A 95 -8.08 -5.74 5.06
N LYS A 96 -8.89 -6.40 5.89
CA LYS A 96 -10.12 -7.06 5.44
C LYS A 96 -11.27 -6.07 5.55
N ALA A 97 -11.85 -5.71 4.42
CA ALA A 97 -12.96 -4.78 4.41
C ALA A 97 -14.23 -5.47 4.96
N GLY A 98 -14.96 -4.76 5.84
CA GLY A 98 -16.23 -5.22 6.37
C GLY A 98 -17.33 -5.34 5.31
N LEU A 99 -18.44 -5.95 5.68
CA LEU A 99 -19.63 -5.98 4.81
C LEU A 99 -20.17 -4.57 4.60
N THR A 100 -20.78 -4.34 3.44
CA THR A 100 -21.55 -3.12 3.18
C THR A 100 -22.72 -2.97 4.17
N LYS A 101 -23.33 -1.79 4.25
CA LYS A 101 -24.54 -1.54 5.06
C LYS A 101 -25.69 -2.52 4.75
N THR A 102 -25.71 -3.11 3.56
CA THR A 102 -26.70 -4.10 3.11
C THR A 102 -26.25 -5.55 3.27
N GLY A 103 -25.12 -5.80 3.93
CA GLY A 103 -24.59 -7.15 4.18
C GLY A 103 -23.87 -7.79 2.99
N LYS A 104 -23.75 -7.11 1.85
CA LYS A 104 -23.01 -7.63 0.68
C LYS A 104 -21.51 -7.44 0.84
N MET A 105 -20.72 -8.37 0.30
CA MET A 105 -19.28 -8.18 0.16
C MET A 105 -18.96 -6.97 -0.72
N LEU A 106 -17.91 -6.25 -0.36
CA LEU A 106 -17.39 -5.15 -1.16
C LEU A 106 -16.75 -5.68 -2.44
N LYS A 107 -16.82 -4.91 -3.53
CA LYS A 107 -16.11 -5.21 -4.79
C LYS A 107 -14.61 -5.48 -4.56
N TYR A 108 -14.03 -4.81 -3.57
CA TYR A 108 -12.65 -5.01 -3.13
C TYR A 108 -12.64 -5.43 -1.65
N PRO A 109 -12.72 -6.73 -1.34
CA PRO A 109 -12.78 -7.21 0.05
C PRO A 109 -11.44 -7.15 0.79
N TYR A 110 -10.31 -7.03 0.08
CA TYR A 110 -8.98 -7.02 0.68
C TYR A 110 -8.14 -5.87 0.15
N HIS A 111 -7.55 -5.10 1.05
CA HIS A 111 -6.71 -3.94 0.71
C HIS A 111 -5.32 -4.15 1.31
N LEU A 112 -4.26 -4.01 0.52
CA LEU A 112 -2.90 -3.99 1.02
C LEU A 112 -2.47 -2.54 1.19
N PHE A 113 -2.24 -2.09 2.43
CA PHE A 113 -1.48 -0.87 2.66
C PHE A 113 0.02 -1.21 2.55
N PHE A 114 0.78 -0.39 1.83
CA PHE A 114 2.24 -0.54 1.74
C PHE A 114 2.93 0.80 1.91
N ARG A 115 4.19 0.74 2.36
CA ARG A 115 5.11 1.87 2.37
C ARG A 115 6.56 1.42 2.33
N THR A 116 7.41 2.27 1.77
CA THR A 116 8.86 2.08 1.81
C THR A 116 9.51 2.83 2.96
N ILE A 117 10.71 2.40 3.34
CA ILE A 117 11.61 3.10 4.26
C ILE A 117 11.86 4.53 3.77
N GLU A 118 11.78 5.51 4.68
CA GLU A 118 12.36 6.84 4.45
C GLU A 118 13.87 6.72 4.73
N TYR A 119 14.74 7.31 3.90
CA TYR A 119 16.19 7.34 4.14
C TYR A 119 16.61 7.90 5.52
N ALA A 120 15.68 8.44 6.33
CA ALA A 120 15.90 8.87 7.70
C ALA A 120 15.84 7.74 8.76
N TRP A 121 15.57 6.49 8.37
CA TRP A 121 15.35 5.36 9.29
C TRP A 121 16.55 4.43 9.51
N ILE A 122 17.75 4.79 9.09
CA ILE A 122 18.95 3.99 9.39
C ILE A 122 20.11 4.94 9.70
N GLU A 123 20.64 4.91 10.93
CA GLU A 123 21.99 4.37 11.22
C GLU A 123 22.12 3.92 12.68
N SER A 124 23.02 2.95 12.85
CA SER A 124 23.46 2.14 14.00
C SER A 124 23.92 2.88 15.27
N ASP A 125 23.73 4.19 15.35
CA ASP A 125 24.48 5.05 16.27
C ASP A 125 23.72 6.34 16.68
N GLY A 126 22.40 6.39 16.45
CA GLY A 126 21.50 7.24 17.25
C GLY A 126 21.39 8.72 16.87
N ILE A 127 21.87 9.15 15.70
CA ILE A 127 21.65 10.53 15.22
C ILE A 127 20.54 10.56 14.16
N VAL A 128 19.35 11.00 14.58
CA VAL A 128 18.21 11.27 13.68
C VAL A 128 18.35 12.66 13.07
N SER A 129 18.84 12.73 11.82
CA SER A 129 18.73 13.94 10.99
C SER A 129 17.46 13.83 10.14
N SER A 130 16.43 14.61 10.47
CA SER A 130 15.16 14.69 9.75
C SER A 130 15.34 15.37 8.38
N LYS A 131 15.76 14.60 7.37
CA LYS A 131 15.79 15.04 5.98
C LYS A 131 14.98 14.07 5.10
N LYS A 132 13.66 14.17 5.26
CA LYS A 132 12.61 13.50 4.48
C LYS A 132 12.60 14.02 3.07
N PHE A 133 12.82 13.21 2.03
CA PHE A 133 12.57 13.71 0.68
C PHE A 133 11.88 12.73 -0.26
N ASP A 134 12.27 11.47 -0.31
CA ASP A 134 11.75 10.53 -1.32
C ASP A 134 11.11 9.28 -0.68
N THR A 135 9.78 9.24 -0.62
CA THR A 135 9.03 8.11 -0.03
C THR A 135 7.84 7.73 -0.89
N ILE A 136 7.48 6.44 -0.90
CA ILE A 136 6.29 5.95 -1.58
C ILE A 136 5.43 5.13 -0.61
N HIS A 137 4.15 5.42 -0.58
CA HIS A 137 3.16 4.62 0.14
C HIS A 137 1.85 4.56 -0.65
N GLY A 138 1.01 3.59 -0.35
CA GLY A 138 -0.22 3.42 -1.10
C GLY A 138 -1.10 2.29 -0.63
N ASN A 139 -2.16 2.06 -1.39
CA ASN A 139 -3.01 0.88 -1.24
C ASN A 139 -3.18 0.15 -2.56
N LEU A 140 -3.11 -1.18 -2.51
CA LEU A 140 -3.60 -2.07 -3.57
C LEU A 140 -4.94 -2.66 -3.13
N TYR A 141 -5.93 -2.64 -4.02
CA TYR A 141 -7.27 -3.16 -3.78
C TYR A 141 -7.50 -4.39 -4.63
N TYR A 142 -7.78 -5.51 -3.97
CA TYR A 142 -7.89 -6.82 -4.59
C TYR A 142 -9.35 -7.18 -4.83
N LEU A 143 -9.63 -7.78 -5.99
CA LEU A 143 -10.91 -8.43 -6.30
C LEU A 143 -11.04 -9.76 -5.55
N GLU A 144 -12.21 -10.39 -5.61
CA GLU A 144 -12.45 -11.72 -5.01
C GLU A 144 -11.53 -12.81 -5.57
N ASN A 145 -11.17 -12.72 -6.86
CA ASN A 145 -10.18 -13.61 -7.49
C ASN A 145 -8.72 -13.27 -7.11
N GLN A 146 -8.53 -12.37 -6.15
CA GLN A 146 -7.24 -11.93 -5.62
C GLN A 146 -6.32 -11.24 -6.65
N THR A 147 -6.85 -10.76 -7.76
CA THR A 147 -6.13 -9.88 -8.68
C THR A 147 -6.30 -8.41 -8.26
N ILE A 148 -5.32 -7.57 -8.59
CA ILE A 148 -5.36 -6.13 -8.30
C ILE A 148 -6.38 -5.46 -9.24
N GLY A 149 -7.44 -4.90 -8.67
CA GLY A 149 -8.50 -4.23 -9.44
C GLY A 149 -8.54 -2.70 -9.25
N LYS A 150 -7.73 -2.16 -8.33
CA LYS A 150 -7.53 -0.72 -8.16
C LYS A 150 -6.26 -0.52 -7.32
N ALA A 151 -5.58 0.61 -7.51
CA ALA A 151 -4.53 1.04 -6.59
C ALA A 151 -4.48 2.55 -6.49
N TRP A 152 -3.89 3.06 -5.42
CA TRP A 152 -3.36 4.41 -5.40
C TRP A 152 -2.03 4.42 -4.65
N LEU A 153 -1.16 5.33 -5.04
CA LEU A 153 0.13 5.53 -4.41
C LEU A 153 0.47 7.01 -4.40
N VAL A 154 1.13 7.45 -3.34
CA VAL A 154 1.64 8.80 -3.15
C VAL A 154 3.16 8.71 -3.10
N MET A 155 3.81 9.41 -4.03
CA MET A 155 5.24 9.63 -4.06
C MET A 155 5.51 11.03 -3.50
N TRP A 156 6.28 11.11 -2.44
CA TRP A 156 6.82 12.37 -1.94
C TRP A 156 8.18 12.58 -2.59
N LYS A 157 8.41 13.78 -3.13
CA LYS A 157 9.72 14.22 -3.62
C LYS A 157 9.92 15.69 -3.31
N GLN A 158 10.96 16.03 -2.56
CA GLN A 158 11.30 17.43 -2.24
C GLN A 158 10.08 18.23 -1.69
N HIS A 159 9.33 17.61 -0.76
CA HIS A 159 8.08 18.12 -0.17
C HIS A 159 6.86 18.22 -1.09
N ASN A 160 6.99 17.88 -2.36
CA ASN A 160 5.86 17.77 -3.26
C ASN A 160 5.25 16.36 -3.20
N ALA A 161 3.94 16.28 -3.32
CA ALA A 161 3.22 15.01 -3.40
C ALA A 161 2.75 14.75 -4.83
N TYR A 162 2.94 13.52 -5.29
CA TYR A 162 2.47 13.03 -6.57
C TYR A 162 1.63 11.80 -6.32
N LYS A 163 0.34 11.90 -6.62
CA LYS A 163 -0.61 10.82 -6.40
C LYS A 163 -0.96 10.19 -7.72
N MET A 164 -0.70 8.89 -7.83
CA MET A 164 -1.08 8.07 -8.97
C MET A 164 -2.23 7.16 -8.56
N GLU A 165 -3.27 7.10 -9.39
CA GLU A 165 -4.39 6.19 -9.23
C GLU A 165 -4.45 5.23 -10.41
N LEU A 166 -4.59 3.94 -10.11
CA LEU A 166 -4.80 2.87 -11.07
C LEU A 166 -6.23 2.34 -10.94
N LYS A 167 -6.87 2.06 -12.07
CA LYS A 167 -8.23 1.52 -12.13
C LYS A 167 -8.36 0.50 -13.26
N LEU A 168 -9.37 -0.34 -13.20
CA LEU A 168 -9.75 -1.20 -14.32
C LEU A 168 -10.43 -0.36 -15.40
N ILE A 169 -9.92 -0.45 -16.63
CA ILE A 169 -10.55 0.02 -17.86
C ILE A 169 -10.65 -1.22 -18.75
N ASP A 170 -11.87 -1.59 -19.17
CA ASP A 170 -12.11 -2.82 -19.96
C ASP A 170 -11.50 -4.09 -19.32
N ASN A 171 -11.62 -4.22 -17.99
CA ASN A 171 -11.02 -5.29 -17.16
C ASN A 171 -9.49 -5.35 -17.15
N ILE A 172 -8.79 -4.33 -17.65
CA ILE A 172 -7.34 -4.21 -17.62
C ILE A 172 -6.94 -3.12 -16.63
N LEU A 173 -6.07 -3.46 -15.67
CA LEU A 173 -5.54 -2.48 -14.73
C LEU A 173 -4.69 -1.46 -15.52
N SER A 174 -5.07 -0.20 -15.43
CA SER A 174 -4.53 0.90 -16.25
C SER A 174 -4.30 2.15 -15.40
N LEU A 175 -3.42 3.02 -15.87
CA LEU A 175 -3.20 4.33 -15.27
C LEU A 175 -4.44 5.22 -15.44
N GLY A 176 -5.06 5.58 -14.31
CA GLY A 176 -6.34 6.31 -14.28
C GLY A 176 -6.18 7.81 -14.07
N LYS A 177 -5.34 8.21 -13.12
CA LYS A 177 -5.14 9.63 -12.78
C LYS A 177 -3.75 9.87 -12.21
N ILE A 178 -3.19 11.04 -12.50
CA ILE A 178 -2.00 11.58 -11.84
C ILE A 178 -2.33 12.97 -11.33
N GLU A 179 -2.03 13.20 -10.06
CA GLU A 179 -2.21 14.47 -9.37
C GLU A 179 -0.87 14.94 -8.80
N TYR A 180 -0.71 16.25 -8.73
CA TYR A 180 0.41 16.92 -8.08
C TYR A 180 -0.11 17.91 -7.05
N SER A 181 0.57 18.00 -5.91
CA SER A 181 0.36 19.09 -4.97
C SER A 181 1.65 19.53 -4.28
N THR A 182 1.75 20.84 -4.04
CA THR A 182 2.81 21.44 -3.21
C THR A 182 2.53 21.23 -1.72
N PRO A 183 3.51 21.54 -0.84
CA PRO A 183 3.30 21.50 0.61
C PRO A 183 2.04 22.26 1.03
N ASN A 184 1.31 21.69 2.00
CA ASN A 184 0.07 22.27 2.53
C ASN A 184 -1.03 22.52 1.49
N HIS A 185 -0.99 21.83 0.34
CA HIS A 185 -1.96 21.96 -0.75
C HIS A 185 -2.13 23.40 -1.28
N GLN A 186 -1.09 24.24 -1.18
CA GLN A 186 -1.14 25.61 -1.73
C GLN A 186 -1.39 25.61 -3.25
N TYR A 187 -0.91 24.58 -3.92
CA TYR A 187 -1.16 24.30 -5.33
C TYR A 187 -1.53 22.84 -5.49
N TYR A 188 -2.51 22.57 -6.35
CA TYR A 188 -2.95 21.24 -6.71
C TYR A 188 -3.34 21.22 -8.19
N GLU A 189 -2.92 20.19 -8.91
CA GLU A 189 -3.19 20.03 -10.32
C GLU A 189 -3.44 18.55 -10.67
N THR A 190 -4.39 18.31 -11.58
CA THR A 190 -4.52 17.01 -12.25
C THR A 190 -3.65 17.03 -13.49
N LEU A 191 -2.53 16.30 -13.45
CA LEU A 191 -1.54 16.23 -14.52
C LEU A 191 -1.94 15.27 -15.65
N TYR A 192 -2.72 14.24 -15.30
CA TYR A 192 -3.27 13.28 -16.24
C TYR A 192 -4.57 12.69 -15.69
N LYS A 193 -5.52 12.42 -16.58
CA LYS A 193 -6.73 11.66 -16.27
C LYS A 193 -7.15 10.87 -17.51
N SER A 194 -7.23 9.55 -17.38
CA SER A 194 -7.78 8.69 -18.43
C SER A 194 -9.26 9.02 -18.66
N GLU A 195 -9.70 9.09 -19.90
CA GLU A 195 -11.12 9.17 -20.23
C GLU A 195 -11.81 7.86 -19.86
N ASP A 196 -12.96 7.95 -19.18
CA ASP A 196 -13.84 6.80 -19.02
C ASP A 196 -14.53 6.57 -20.37
N LYS A 197 -14.22 5.45 -21.05
CA LYS A 197 -15.04 5.02 -22.19
C LYS A 197 -16.42 4.66 -21.64
N LYS A 198 -17.44 5.42 -22.06
CA LYS A 198 -18.85 5.16 -21.76
C LYS A 198 -19.33 3.88 -22.43
#